data_AF-A0A7X7IU41-F1
#
_entry.id   AF-A0A7X7IU41-F1
#
_cell.length_a   1.000
_cell.length_b   1.000
_cell.length_c   1.000
_cell.angle_alpha   90.00
_cell.angle_beta   90.00
_cell.angle_gamma   90.00
#
_symmetry.space_group_name_H-M   'P 1'
#
loop_
_entity.id
_entity.type
_entity.pdbx_description
1 polymer ?
#
loop_
_entity_poly.entity_id
_entity_poly.type
_entity_poly.pdbx_seq_one_letter_code
_entity_poly.pdbx_strand_id
1 'polypeptide(L)'
;MPTITNTRSPKPGVYPFWFWNGVQEESRIAEQLEAMKAGGCRGVVLHSREGNRIPYLSERWFELVLHSCDCAKRLGLTIWLYDEDGYPSGNAGMQVQKLRPDLRQKQMLFAYAGTDPDTPAYAAYDATTYAPLDETAVPRGTPALRFTPNFIDRHVDTFSREAA
;
A
#
# COMPACT_ATOMS: atom_id res chain seq x y z
N MET A 1 3.39 -30.24 -2.44
CA MET A 1 2.84 -28.96 -1.95
C MET A 1 2.50 -29.14 -0.48
N PRO A 2 2.99 -28.29 0.44
CA PRO A 2 2.61 -28.43 1.83
C PRO A 2 1.13 -28.08 1.99
N THR A 3 0.34 -29.04 2.43
CA THR A 3 -1.06 -28.84 2.77
C THR A 3 -1.14 -27.93 4.00
N ILE A 4 -1.70 -26.73 3.85
CA ILE A 4 -2.03 -25.86 4.98
C ILE A 4 -3.18 -26.54 5.74
N THR A 5 -2.85 -27.35 6.74
CA THR A 5 -3.82 -28.11 7.56
C THR A 5 -4.36 -27.34 8.76
N ASN A 6 -3.91 -26.10 8.99
CA ASN A 6 -4.37 -25.29 10.11
C ASN A 6 -5.48 -24.32 9.68
N THR A 7 -6.64 -24.83 9.28
CA THR A 7 -7.84 -24.00 9.11
C THR A 7 -8.45 -23.71 10.48
N ARG A 8 -7.78 -22.87 11.28
CA ARG A 8 -8.43 -22.18 12.40
C ARG A 8 -9.35 -21.13 11.79
N SER A 9 -10.58 -21.52 11.50
CA SER A 9 -11.61 -20.56 11.12
C SER A 9 -11.74 -19.50 12.23
N PRO A 10 -11.72 -18.20 11.90
CA PRO A 10 -11.90 -17.15 12.89
C PRO A 10 -13.23 -17.38 13.62
N LYS A 11 -13.21 -17.28 14.95
CA LYS A 11 -14.46 -17.39 15.72
C LYS A 11 -15.32 -16.17 15.39
N PRO A 12 -16.62 -16.33 15.10
CA PRO A 12 -17.52 -15.19 14.93
C PRO A 12 -17.45 -14.23 16.11
N GLY A 13 -17.44 -12.93 15.83
CA GLY A 13 -17.38 -11.88 16.85
C GLY A 13 -16.79 -10.57 16.34
N VAL A 14 -16.53 -9.65 17.27
CA VAL A 14 -16.00 -8.33 16.96
C VAL A 14 -14.48 -8.34 16.98
N TYR A 15 -13.88 -7.81 15.92
CA TYR A 15 -12.44 -7.61 15.73
C TYR A 15 -12.22 -6.17 15.25
N PRO A 16 -12.10 -5.18 16.16
CA PRO A 16 -11.91 -3.81 15.75
C PRO A 16 -10.51 -3.61 15.17
N PHE A 17 -10.39 -2.64 14.27
CA PHE A 17 -9.08 -2.07 13.96
C PHE A 17 -8.52 -1.40 15.21
N TRP A 18 -7.30 -1.79 15.55
CA TRP A 18 -6.54 -1.22 16.64
C TRP A 18 -5.37 -0.43 16.04
N PHE A 19 -5.55 0.89 15.99
CA PHE A 19 -4.59 1.78 15.39
C PHE A 19 -3.47 2.11 16.37
N TRP A 20 -2.25 1.80 15.96
CA TRP A 20 -1.05 2.33 16.58
C TRP A 20 -0.74 3.67 15.95
N ASN A 21 -1.21 4.74 16.60
CA ASN A 21 -1.14 6.13 16.11
C ASN A 21 -0.48 7.07 17.12
N GLY A 22 0.45 6.55 17.92
CA GLY A 22 1.19 7.29 18.93
C GLY A 22 2.41 6.52 19.42
N VAL A 23 2.91 6.88 20.60
CA VAL A 23 3.91 6.07 21.31
C VAL A 23 3.25 4.78 21.77
N GLN A 24 3.94 3.66 21.58
CA GLN A 24 3.48 2.35 22.03
C GLN A 24 4.34 1.87 23.18
N GLU A 25 3.69 1.48 24.27
CA GLU A 25 4.31 0.97 25.49
C GLU A 25 3.62 -0.33 25.90
N GLU A 26 4.40 -1.28 26.41
CA GLU A 26 3.96 -2.63 26.78
C GLU A 26 2.80 -2.62 27.78
N SER A 27 2.85 -1.72 28.76
CA SER A 27 1.80 -1.54 29.77
C SER A 27 0.48 -1.09 29.15
N ARG A 28 0.53 -0.07 28.28
CA ARG A 28 -0.65 0.46 27.59
C ARG A 28 -1.24 -0.54 26.61
N ILE A 29 -0.40 -1.30 25.92
CA ILE A 29 -0.84 -2.42 25.07
C ILE A 29 -1.64 -3.43 25.87
N ALA A 30 -1.13 -3.84 27.04
CA ALA A 30 -1.81 -4.80 27.90
C ALA A 30 -3.17 -4.25 28.38
N GLU A 31 -3.19 -3.02 28.90
CA GLU A 31 -4.42 -2.33 29.35
C GLU A 31 -5.47 -2.25 28.23
N GLN A 32 -5.06 -1.88 27.01
CA GLN A 32 -5.97 -1.76 25.87
C GLN A 32 -6.56 -3.11 25.47
N LEU A 33 -5.76 -4.18 25.44
CA LEU A 33 -6.23 -5.53 25.13
C LEU A 33 -7.17 -6.06 26.23
N GLU A 34 -6.89 -5.78 27.49
CA GLU A 34 -7.78 -6.10 28.61
C GLU A 34 -9.12 -5.37 28.49
N ALA A 35 -9.11 -4.07 28.17
CA ALA A 35 -10.31 -3.29 27.95
C ALA A 35 -11.14 -3.81 26.77
N MET A 36 -10.48 -4.17 25.66
CA MET A 36 -11.15 -4.77 24.50
C MET A 36 -11.76 -6.14 24.83
N LYS A 37 -11.06 -6.96 25.63
CA LYS A 37 -11.58 -8.24 26.12
C LYS A 37 -12.80 -8.04 27.00
N ALA A 38 -12.75 -7.09 27.95
CA ALA A 38 -13.85 -6.75 28.83
C ALA A 38 -15.06 -6.22 28.05
N GLY A 39 -14.81 -5.47 26.97
CA GLY A 39 -15.82 -5.01 26.01
C GLY A 39 -16.39 -6.10 25.08
N GLY A 40 -15.98 -7.36 25.23
CA GLY A 40 -16.54 -8.48 24.47
C GLY A 40 -15.88 -8.75 23.11
N CYS A 41 -14.76 -8.10 22.80
CA CYS A 41 -14.02 -8.39 21.56
C CYS A 41 -13.47 -9.82 21.57
N ARG A 42 -13.38 -10.42 20.38
CA ARG A 42 -12.76 -11.74 20.17
C ARG A 42 -11.31 -11.66 19.71
N GLY A 43 -10.89 -10.46 19.32
CA GLY A 43 -9.56 -10.16 18.84
C GLY A 43 -9.51 -8.72 18.34
N VAL A 44 -8.44 -8.39 17.63
CA VAL A 44 -8.21 -7.07 17.03
C VAL A 44 -7.46 -7.21 15.73
N VAL A 45 -7.52 -6.17 14.90
CA VAL A 45 -6.67 -5.99 13.73
C VAL A 45 -5.65 -4.88 14.03
N LEU A 46 -4.45 -5.28 14.45
CA LEU A 46 -3.34 -4.37 14.73
C LEU A 46 -2.89 -3.70 13.44
N HIS A 47 -2.83 -2.38 13.43
CA HIS A 47 -2.57 -1.61 12.21
C HIS A 47 -1.78 -0.34 12.56
N SER A 48 -0.61 -0.17 11.93
CA SER A 48 0.13 1.09 12.00
C SER A 48 -0.65 2.20 11.31
N ARG A 49 -0.83 3.34 11.96
CA ARG A 49 -1.62 4.45 11.42
C ARG A 49 -0.92 5.77 11.63
N GLU A 50 -1.34 6.78 10.87
CA GLU A 50 -0.84 8.14 10.98
C GLU A 50 -0.77 8.60 12.44
N GLY A 51 0.40 9.09 12.85
CA GLY A 51 0.71 9.43 14.24
C GLY A 51 1.59 8.39 14.96
N ASN A 52 1.78 7.20 14.40
CA ASN A 52 2.68 6.18 14.95
C ASN A 52 4.08 6.78 15.20
N ARG A 53 4.62 6.54 16.40
CA ARG A 53 5.94 7.03 16.80
C ARG A 53 7.01 5.93 16.79
N ILE A 54 6.62 4.69 16.50
CA ILE A 54 7.55 3.57 16.36
C ILE A 54 7.78 3.33 14.87
N PRO A 55 9.03 3.38 14.37
CA PRO A 55 9.31 3.13 12.96
C PRO A 55 8.74 1.78 12.51
N TYR A 56 7.91 1.79 11.48
CA TYR A 56 7.28 0.58 10.95
C TYR A 56 8.33 -0.44 10.49
N LEU A 57 8.09 -1.73 10.79
CA LEU A 57 9.01 -2.86 10.55
C LEU A 57 10.39 -2.76 11.23
N SER A 58 10.58 -1.84 12.18
CA SER A 58 11.78 -1.86 13.03
C SER A 58 11.76 -3.04 14.00
N GLU A 59 12.93 -3.38 14.54
CA GLU A 59 13.07 -4.35 15.63
C GLU A 59 12.10 -4.04 16.79
N ARG A 60 12.06 -2.77 17.21
CA ARG A 60 11.13 -2.31 18.25
C ARG A 60 9.65 -2.51 17.90
N TRP A 61 9.28 -2.31 16.64
CA TRP A 61 7.91 -2.58 16.20
C TRP A 61 7.57 -4.06 16.36
N PHE A 62 8.46 -4.96 15.95
CA PHE A 62 8.25 -6.40 16.07
C PHE A 62 8.23 -6.87 17.53
N GLU A 63 9.07 -6.32 18.40
CA GLU A 63 9.02 -6.58 19.86
C GLU A 63 7.63 -6.29 20.45
N LEU A 64 7.07 -5.11 20.13
CA LEU A 64 5.76 -4.70 20.62
C LEU A 64 4.64 -5.57 20.06
N VAL A 65 4.76 -6.03 18.81
CA VAL A 65 3.79 -6.95 18.18
C VAL A 65 3.85 -8.31 18.85
N LEU A 66 5.03 -8.83 19.16
CA LEU A 66 5.21 -10.07 19.91
C LEU A 66 4.62 -9.96 21.33
N HIS A 67 4.91 -8.85 22.03
CA HIS A 67 4.31 -8.55 23.34
C HIS A 67 2.78 -8.50 23.27
N SER A 68 2.22 -7.89 22.22
CA SER A 68 0.78 -7.86 21.97
C SER A 68 0.20 -9.26 21.78
N CYS A 69 0.89 -10.12 21.03
CA CYS A 69 0.51 -11.52 20.83
C CYS A 69 0.50 -12.29 22.16
N ASP A 70 1.51 -12.10 23.02
CA ASP A 70 1.60 -12.76 24.32
C ASP A 70 0.49 -12.31 25.27
N CYS A 71 0.16 -11.01 25.28
CA CYS A 71 -0.98 -10.48 26.02
C CYS A 71 -2.31 -11.05 25.51
N ALA A 72 -2.52 -11.02 24.19
CA ALA A 72 -3.73 -11.55 23.56
C ALA A 72 -3.92 -13.05 23.84
N LYS A 73 -2.84 -13.84 23.81
CA LYS A 73 -2.85 -15.27 24.13
C LYS A 73 -3.36 -15.53 25.55
N ARG A 74 -2.90 -14.74 26.55
CA ARG A 74 -3.38 -14.84 27.94
C ARG A 74 -4.87 -14.50 28.08
N LEU A 75 -5.34 -13.53 27.29
CA LEU A 75 -6.75 -13.08 27.31
C LEU A 75 -7.69 -13.94 26.44
N GLY A 76 -7.13 -14.88 25.66
CA GLY A 76 -7.88 -15.63 24.65
C GLY A 76 -8.43 -14.74 23.53
N LEU A 77 -7.69 -13.71 23.15
CA LEU A 77 -7.94 -12.84 22.00
C LEU A 77 -7.11 -13.30 20.79
N THR A 78 -7.59 -13.03 19.58
CA THR A 78 -6.83 -13.24 18.34
C THR A 78 -6.26 -11.91 17.85
N ILE A 79 -4.97 -11.86 17.54
CA ILE A 79 -4.37 -10.72 16.82
C ILE A 79 -4.39 -11.04 15.33
N TRP A 80 -4.97 -10.14 14.54
CA TRP A 80 -4.73 -10.03 13.11
C TRP A 80 -3.76 -8.87 12.88
N LEU A 81 -2.86 -9.02 11.93
CA LEU A 81 -1.96 -7.96 11.53
C LEU A 81 -2.45 -7.38 10.20
N TYR A 82 -2.60 -6.06 10.13
CA TYR A 82 -2.67 -5.34 8.87
C TYR A 82 -1.24 -5.04 8.43
N ASP A 83 -0.81 -5.68 7.35
CA ASP A 83 0.57 -5.70 6.84
C ASP A 83 0.91 -4.43 6.04
N GLU A 84 0.50 -3.27 6.55
CA GLU A 84 0.81 -1.98 5.96
C GLU A 84 0.95 -0.87 7.00
N ASP A 85 1.71 0.17 6.67
CA ASP A 85 1.73 1.45 7.37
C ASP A 85 0.75 2.44 6.72
N GLY A 86 -0.49 2.40 7.19
CA GLY A 86 -1.57 3.21 6.65
C GLY A 86 -2.31 2.54 5.48
N TYR A 87 -2.85 3.36 4.59
CA TYR A 87 -3.62 2.93 3.41
C TYR A 87 -3.32 3.90 2.25
N PRO A 88 -3.23 3.43 0.99
CA PRO A 88 -3.49 2.07 0.48
C PRO A 88 -2.35 1.08 0.73
N SER A 89 -2.68 -0.23 0.68
CA SER A 89 -1.72 -1.32 0.86
C SER A 89 -0.82 -1.56 -0.36
N GLY A 90 0.34 -2.15 -0.08
CA GLY A 90 1.35 -2.56 -1.05
C GLY A 90 2.62 -1.71 -1.03
N ASN A 91 2.66 -0.60 -0.30
CA ASN A 91 3.81 0.31 -0.29
C ASN A 91 4.74 0.14 0.93
N ALA A 92 4.31 -0.61 1.95
CA ALA A 92 5.03 -0.82 3.21
C ALA A 92 5.51 0.51 3.85
N GLY A 93 4.64 1.53 3.91
CA GLY A 93 5.02 2.87 4.35
C GLY A 93 6.00 3.56 3.41
N MET A 94 5.77 3.44 2.10
CA MET A 94 6.63 3.92 1.00
C MET A 94 8.01 3.25 0.88
N GLN A 95 8.29 2.18 1.64
CA GLN A 95 9.58 1.50 1.58
C GLN A 95 9.79 0.78 0.26
N VAL A 96 8.74 0.21 -0.33
CA VAL A 96 8.84 -0.47 -1.63
C VAL A 96 9.35 0.50 -2.70
N GLN A 97 8.77 1.68 -2.82
CA GLN A 97 9.17 2.66 -3.83
C GLN A 97 10.57 3.25 -3.58
N LYS A 98 10.98 3.38 -2.31
CA LYS A 98 12.34 3.84 -1.95
C LYS A 98 13.40 2.83 -2.38
N LEU A 99 13.14 1.54 -2.17
CA LEU A 99 14.09 0.47 -2.49
C LEU A 99 14.01 0.01 -3.95
N ARG A 100 12.82 0.09 -4.55
CA ARG A 100 12.48 -0.40 -5.88
C ARG A 100 11.64 0.64 -6.65
N PRO A 101 12.25 1.77 -7.06
CA PRO A 101 11.56 2.82 -7.81
C PRO A 101 11.05 2.35 -9.19
N ASP A 102 11.56 1.23 -9.70
CA ASP A 102 11.11 0.56 -10.92
C ASP A 102 9.75 -0.14 -10.78
N LEU A 103 9.35 -0.45 -9.53
CA LEU A 103 8.05 -1.03 -9.17
C LEU A 103 6.99 0.03 -8.88
N ARG A 104 7.19 1.28 -9.25
CA ARG A 104 6.13 2.30 -9.20
C ARG A 104 5.02 1.97 -10.18
N GLN A 105 3.77 2.16 -9.75
CA GLN A 105 2.61 2.03 -10.64
C GLN A 105 2.78 2.96 -11.84
N LYS A 106 2.52 2.43 -13.03
CA LYS A 106 2.58 3.16 -14.30
C LYS A 106 1.15 3.32 -14.82
N GLN A 107 0.90 4.45 -15.47
CA GLN A 107 -0.30 4.64 -16.28
C GLN A 107 0.08 5.26 -17.62
N MET A 108 -0.68 4.94 -18.65
CA MET A 108 -0.62 5.63 -19.92
C MET A 108 -1.71 6.69 -19.94
N LEU A 109 -1.32 7.95 -20.01
CA LEU A 109 -2.25 9.06 -20.20
C LEU A 109 -2.46 9.28 -21.70
N PHE A 110 -3.65 9.73 -22.08
CA PHE A 110 -3.89 10.20 -23.44
C PHE A 110 -4.58 11.57 -23.41
N ALA A 111 -4.27 12.41 -24.39
CA ALA A 111 -4.93 13.70 -24.57
C ALA A 111 -4.94 14.11 -26.04
N TYR A 112 -6.00 14.81 -26.44
CA TYR A 112 -5.98 15.60 -27.66
C TYR A 112 -5.30 16.93 -27.35
N ALA A 113 -4.10 17.14 -27.89
CA ALA A 113 -3.30 18.33 -27.65
C ALA A 113 -2.34 18.58 -28.82
N GLY A 114 -1.77 19.78 -28.88
CA GLY A 114 -0.71 20.09 -29.83
C GLY A 114 0.55 19.28 -29.54
N THR A 115 1.28 18.84 -30.57
CA THR A 115 2.58 18.17 -30.44
C THR A 115 3.63 19.02 -29.74
N ASP A 116 4.62 18.34 -29.13
CA ASP A 116 5.81 18.94 -28.51
C ASP A 116 7.07 18.22 -29.01
N PRO A 117 7.76 18.75 -30.03
CA PRO A 117 8.98 18.13 -30.58
C PRO A 117 10.14 18.05 -29.56
N ASP A 118 10.18 18.93 -28.56
CA ASP A 118 11.23 18.96 -27.53
C ASP A 118 10.93 17.99 -26.38
N THR A 119 9.68 17.54 -26.25
CA THR A 119 9.25 16.53 -25.28
C THR A 119 8.18 15.65 -25.92
N PRO A 120 8.59 14.79 -26.88
CA PRO A 120 7.65 13.99 -27.66
C PRO A 120 6.90 13.01 -26.76
N ALA A 121 5.63 12.77 -27.10
CA ALA A 121 4.85 11.72 -26.46
C ALA A 121 5.47 10.34 -26.76
N TYR A 122 5.13 9.33 -25.94
CA TYR A 122 5.55 7.95 -26.19
C TYR A 122 4.97 7.41 -27.49
N ALA A 123 3.74 7.81 -27.81
CA ALA A 123 3.13 7.63 -29.12
C ALA A 123 2.23 8.84 -29.43
N ALA A 124 2.17 9.23 -30.70
CA ALA A 124 1.28 10.28 -31.18
C ALA A 124 0.61 9.85 -32.47
N TYR A 125 -0.61 10.32 -32.66
CA TYR A 125 -1.40 10.13 -33.85
C TYR A 125 -2.04 11.44 -34.25
N ASP A 126 -2.25 11.66 -35.54
CA ASP A 126 -3.03 12.81 -36.00
C ASP A 126 -4.42 12.80 -35.35
N ALA A 127 -4.87 13.96 -34.86
CA ALA A 127 -6.09 14.05 -34.05
C ALA A 127 -7.39 13.72 -34.79
N THR A 128 -7.37 13.66 -36.14
CA THR A 128 -8.57 13.43 -36.96
C THR A 128 -8.51 12.08 -37.68
N THR A 129 -7.38 11.79 -38.30
CA THR A 129 -7.16 10.60 -39.15
C THR A 129 -6.63 9.41 -38.36
N TYR A 130 -6.09 9.65 -37.16
CA TYR A 130 -5.39 8.64 -36.35
C TYR A 130 -4.21 7.98 -37.07
N ALA A 131 -3.64 8.63 -38.08
CA ALA A 131 -2.39 8.19 -38.69
C ALA A 131 -1.25 8.37 -37.68
N PRO A 132 -0.29 7.42 -37.57
CA PRO A 132 0.89 7.58 -36.72
C PRO A 132 1.61 8.89 -37.05
N LEU A 133 2.02 9.60 -36.02
CA LEU A 133 2.65 10.91 -36.12
C LEU A 133 3.97 10.88 -35.33
N ASP A 134 5.05 11.31 -35.97
CA ASP A 134 6.33 11.57 -35.30
C ASP A 134 6.37 13.04 -34.86
N GLU A 135 6.26 13.27 -33.56
CA GLU A 135 6.24 14.64 -33.01
C GLU A 135 7.54 15.40 -33.28
N THR A 136 8.66 14.70 -33.49
CA THR A 136 9.96 15.34 -33.77
C THR A 136 10.06 15.86 -35.21
N ALA A 137 9.18 15.40 -36.09
CA ALA A 137 9.17 15.73 -37.52
C ALA A 137 8.07 16.73 -37.93
N VAL A 138 7.25 17.20 -36.98
CA VAL A 138 6.16 18.15 -37.24
C VAL A 138 6.32 19.43 -36.40
N PRO A 139 5.72 20.55 -36.82
CA PRO A 139 5.73 21.77 -36.02
C PRO A 139 5.09 21.53 -34.65
N ARG A 140 5.66 22.17 -33.62
CA ARG A 140 5.04 22.29 -32.30
C ARG A 140 3.59 22.78 -32.44
N GLY A 141 2.68 22.17 -31.70
CA GLY A 141 1.28 22.57 -31.70
C GLY A 141 0.41 21.88 -32.77
N THR A 142 0.98 20.99 -33.60
CA THR A 142 0.18 20.19 -34.54
C THR A 142 -0.86 19.37 -33.76
N PRO A 143 -2.16 19.41 -34.10
CA PRO A 143 -3.19 18.68 -33.36
C PRO A 143 -2.95 17.16 -33.39
N ALA A 144 -2.78 16.56 -32.22
CA ALA A 144 -2.51 15.13 -32.09
C ALA A 144 -3.30 14.49 -30.94
N LEU A 145 -3.59 13.19 -31.07
CA LEU A 145 -3.86 12.30 -29.95
C LEU A 145 -2.52 11.81 -29.42
N ARG A 146 -2.14 12.29 -28.24
CA ARG A 146 -0.82 12.07 -27.62
C ARG A 146 -0.95 11.09 -26.47
N PHE A 147 -0.06 10.11 -26.39
CA PHE A 147 0.03 9.12 -25.31
C PHE A 147 1.32 9.30 -24.51
N THR A 148 1.21 9.61 -23.22
CA THR A 148 2.38 9.88 -22.36
C THR A 148 2.40 8.95 -21.15
N PRO A 149 3.57 8.36 -20.82
CA PRO A 149 3.71 7.57 -19.62
C PRO A 149 3.68 8.50 -18.41
N ASN A 150 3.00 8.08 -17.36
CA ASN A 150 3.01 8.74 -16.07
C ASN A 150 3.29 7.72 -14.97
N PHE A 151 4.17 8.08 -14.04
CA PHE A 151 4.58 7.25 -12.93
C PHE A 151 3.94 7.76 -11.64
N ILE A 152 3.33 6.85 -10.89
CA ILE A 152 2.69 7.18 -9.63
C ILE A 152 3.61 6.79 -8.48
N ASP A 153 4.25 7.79 -7.87
CA ASP A 153 5.27 7.58 -6.84
C ASP A 153 4.75 6.97 -5.54
N ARG A 154 3.42 6.99 -5.32
CA ARG A 154 2.78 6.52 -4.08
C ARG A 154 2.18 5.12 -4.17
N HIS A 155 2.17 4.51 -5.34
CA HIS A 155 1.53 3.21 -5.56
C HIS A 155 2.52 2.24 -6.19
N VAL A 156 2.34 0.96 -5.88
CA VAL A 156 3.16 -0.13 -6.43
C VAL A 156 2.50 -0.69 -7.68
N ASP A 157 3.31 -1.05 -8.66
CA ASP A 157 2.93 -1.77 -9.85
C ASP A 157 2.56 -3.21 -9.49
N THR A 158 1.30 -3.40 -9.08
CA THR A 158 0.76 -4.72 -8.69
C THR A 158 0.65 -5.71 -9.84
N PHE A 159 0.89 -5.26 -11.09
CA PHE A 159 0.94 -6.13 -12.26
C PHE A 159 2.36 -6.58 -12.61
N SER A 160 3.39 -6.02 -11.98
CA SER A 160 4.76 -6.49 -12.15
C SER A 160 4.93 -7.87 -11.53
N ARG A 161 5.48 -8.81 -12.30
CA ARG A 161 5.83 -10.15 -11.79
C ARG A 161 6.89 -10.11 -10.69
N GLU A 162 7.66 -9.04 -10.61
CA GLU A 162 8.66 -8.84 -9.57
C GLU A 162 8.09 -8.21 -8.29
N ALA A 163 6.83 -7.76 -8.32
CA ALA A 163 6.11 -7.23 -7.15
C ALA A 163 5.21 -8.28 -6.46
N ALA A 164 5.04 -9.46 -7.05
CA ALA A 164 4.22 -10.57 -6.57
C ALA A 164 5.05 -11.66 -5.89
#